data_AF-A0A918LYF9-F1
#
_entry.id   AF-A0A918LYF9-F1
#
_cell.length_a   1.000
_cell.length_b   1.000
_cell.length_c   1.000
_cell.angle_alpha   90.00
_cell.angle_beta   90.00
_cell.angle_gamma   90.00
#
_symmetry.space_group_name_H-M   'P 1'
#
loop_
_entity.id
_entity.type
_entity.pdbx_description
1 polymer ?
#
loop_
_entity_poly.entity_id
_entity_poly.type
_entity_poly.pdbx_seq_one_letter_code
_entity_poly.pdbx_strand_id
1 'polypeptide(L)'
;MRLDWPDFQLEVRPDGHLRFEWRRYGQVKSHVSFCDQLRLLPQGADGLSQWVFHLRSPAGPTPGLLVVRVDVPAERLPEAEEYTERLRLHFRIPEHRDDPAEEAPIQRVPLDAPQWIAAPAGVASEELFAAVMARVDGDPG
;
A
#
# COMPACT_ATOMS: atom_id res chain seq x y z
N MET A 1 -8.82 -8.59 -18.95
CA MET A 1 -7.51 -9.19 -18.62
C MET A 1 -7.61 -9.96 -17.32
N ARG A 2 -6.85 -11.03 -17.12
CA ARG A 2 -6.94 -11.89 -15.92
C ARG A 2 -5.56 -12.41 -15.52
N LEU A 3 -5.28 -12.39 -14.22
CA LEU A 3 -4.13 -13.05 -13.58
C LEU A 3 -4.66 -13.99 -12.50
N ASP A 4 -4.09 -15.19 -12.38
CA ASP A 4 -4.66 -16.27 -11.58
C ASP A 4 -3.60 -17.20 -10.99
N TRP A 5 -3.75 -17.60 -9.74
CA TRP A 5 -2.97 -18.67 -9.10
C TRP A 5 -3.81 -19.36 -8.01
N PRO A 6 -3.39 -20.49 -7.41
CA PRO A 6 -4.28 -21.41 -6.68
C PRO A 6 -5.21 -20.80 -5.62
N ASP A 7 -4.81 -19.75 -4.92
CA ASP A 7 -5.63 -19.12 -3.88
C ASP A 7 -6.15 -17.71 -4.24
N PHE A 8 -5.75 -17.15 -5.37
CA PHE A 8 -6.13 -15.79 -5.75
C PHE A 8 -6.32 -15.58 -7.25
N GLN A 9 -7.28 -14.72 -7.59
CA GLN A 9 -7.55 -14.26 -8.94
C GLN A 9 -7.72 -12.73 -8.98
N LEU A 10 -7.09 -12.09 -9.94
CA LEU A 10 -7.39 -10.71 -10.36
C LEU A 10 -7.98 -10.71 -11.76
N GLU A 11 -9.18 -10.19 -11.90
CA GLU A 11 -9.85 -9.98 -13.19
C GLU A 11 -10.15 -8.50 -13.39
N VAL A 12 -9.80 -7.99 -14.57
CA VAL A 12 -10.26 -6.69 -15.05
C VAL A 12 -11.11 -6.89 -16.29
N ARG A 13 -12.38 -6.53 -16.18
CA ARG A 13 -13.34 -6.63 -17.27
C ARG A 13 -13.16 -5.50 -18.29
N PRO A 14 -13.67 -5.65 -19.53
CA PRO A 14 -13.55 -4.62 -20.56
C PRO A 14 -14.19 -3.28 -20.18
N ASP A 15 -15.16 -3.29 -19.27
CA ASP A 15 -15.83 -2.11 -18.74
C ASP A 15 -15.05 -1.41 -17.61
N GLY A 16 -13.86 -1.91 -17.24
CA GLY A 16 -13.02 -1.33 -16.20
C GLY A 16 -13.31 -1.85 -14.78
N HIS A 17 -14.23 -2.81 -14.61
CA HIS A 17 -14.45 -3.42 -13.30
C HIS A 17 -13.28 -4.30 -12.86
N LEU A 18 -12.77 -4.02 -11.66
CA LEU A 18 -11.75 -4.81 -10.97
C LEU A 18 -12.44 -5.81 -10.04
N ARG A 19 -12.02 -7.07 -10.12
CA ARG A 19 -12.42 -8.12 -9.18
C ARG A 19 -11.17 -8.82 -8.64
N PHE A 20 -10.98 -8.69 -7.33
CA PHE A 20 -10.02 -9.43 -6.55
C PHE A 20 -10.77 -10.56 -5.86
N GLU A 21 -10.28 -11.79 -5.98
CA GLU A 21 -10.91 -12.96 -5.40
C GLU A 21 -9.88 -13.82 -4.69
N TRP A 22 -9.99 -13.93 -3.37
CA TRP A 22 -9.29 -14.91 -2.57
C TRP A 22 -10.24 -16.09 -2.35
N ARG A 23 -9.97 -17.21 -3.01
CA ARG A 23 -10.94 -18.31 -3.17
C ARG A 23 -11.49 -18.88 -1.85
N ARG A 24 -10.74 -18.74 -0.76
CA ARG A 24 -11.10 -19.25 0.57
C ARG A 24 -11.63 -18.18 1.53
N TYR A 25 -11.53 -16.90 1.19
CA TYR A 25 -11.78 -15.80 2.13
C TYR A 25 -12.86 -14.84 1.65
N GLY A 26 -12.85 -14.46 0.37
CA GLY A 26 -13.83 -13.53 -0.16
C GLY A 26 -13.38 -12.80 -1.41
N GLN A 27 -14.15 -11.78 -1.78
CA GLN A 27 -13.88 -10.98 -2.96
C GLN A 27 -14.02 -9.48 -2.65
N VAL A 28 -13.21 -8.69 -3.34
CA VAL A 28 -13.31 -7.23 -3.38
C VAL A 28 -13.61 -6.84 -4.82
N LYS A 29 -14.58 -5.94 -5.01
CA LYS A 29 -14.96 -5.42 -6.31
C LYS A 29 -14.84 -3.91 -6.31
N SER A 30 -14.28 -3.37 -7.37
CA SER A 30 -14.15 -1.92 -7.56
C SER A 30 -14.20 -1.58 -9.06
N HIS A 31 -13.90 -0.33 -9.37
CA HIS A 31 -13.69 0.14 -10.73
C HIS A 31 -12.30 0.76 -10.83
N VAL A 32 -11.63 0.52 -11.96
CA VAL A 32 -10.25 0.97 -12.18
C VAL A 32 -10.08 2.49 -12.15
N SER A 33 -11.15 3.25 -12.43
CA SER A 33 -11.15 4.72 -12.28
C SER A 33 -10.95 5.21 -10.85
N PHE A 34 -11.16 4.34 -9.86
CA PHE A 34 -10.85 4.64 -8.46
C PHE A 34 -9.42 4.23 -8.08
N CYS A 35 -8.71 3.50 -8.94
CA CYS A 35 -7.33 3.11 -8.69
C CYS A 35 -6.42 4.31 -8.95
N ASP A 36 -5.99 4.97 -7.88
CA ASP A 36 -5.13 6.15 -7.97
C ASP A 36 -3.65 5.82 -7.75
N GLN A 37 -3.35 4.58 -7.36
CA GLN A 37 -1.99 4.08 -7.22
C GLN A 37 -1.95 2.56 -7.37
N LEU A 38 -0.95 2.06 -8.08
CA LEU A 38 -0.64 0.63 -8.19
C LEU A 38 0.87 0.42 -8.07
N ARG A 39 1.30 -0.37 -7.08
CA ARG A 39 2.71 -0.68 -6.83
C ARG A 39 2.93 -2.17 -6.63
N LEU A 40 4.05 -2.67 -7.13
CA LEU A 40 4.57 -3.99 -6.80
C LEU A 40 5.87 -3.79 -6.02
N LEU A 41 5.82 -4.12 -4.73
CA LEU A 41 6.94 -3.97 -3.82
C LEU A 41 7.80 -5.24 -3.83
N PRO A 42 9.13 -5.10 -3.68
CA PRO A 42 10.06 -6.23 -3.68
C PRO A 42 9.79 -7.19 -2.51
N GLN A 43 10.38 -8.39 -2.60
CA GLN A 43 10.20 -9.43 -1.59
C GLN A 43 10.61 -8.97 -0.19
N GLY A 44 9.74 -9.21 0.77
CA GLY A 44 10.05 -9.07 2.19
C GLY A 44 10.86 -10.24 2.73
N ALA A 45 11.10 -10.25 4.05
CA ALA A 45 11.80 -11.35 4.74
C ALA A 45 11.06 -12.70 4.67
N ASP A 46 9.77 -12.68 4.31
CA ASP A 46 8.92 -13.85 4.07
C ASP A 46 9.06 -14.44 2.64
N GLY A 47 9.87 -13.81 1.78
CA GLY A 47 10.05 -14.23 0.39
C GLY A 47 8.88 -13.89 -0.53
N LEU A 48 7.91 -13.10 -0.06
CA LEU A 48 6.74 -12.69 -0.83
C LEU A 48 6.86 -11.23 -1.26
N SER A 49 6.56 -10.96 -2.53
CA SER A 49 6.39 -9.59 -3.03
C SER A 49 4.99 -9.10 -2.70
N GLN A 50 4.82 -7.80 -2.53
CA GLN A 50 3.50 -7.23 -2.20
C GLN A 50 2.96 -6.40 -3.34
N TRP A 51 1.78 -6.77 -3.82
CA TRP A 51 1.07 -6.03 -4.83
C TRP A 51 -0.02 -5.18 -4.19
N VAL A 52 0.09 -3.87 -4.32
CA VAL A 52 -0.69 -2.89 -3.55
C VAL A 52 -1.46 -1.98 -4.49
N PHE A 53 -2.79 -1.97 -4.33
CA PHE A 53 -3.71 -1.11 -5.05
C PHE A 53 -4.32 -0.11 -4.06
N HIS A 54 -4.23 1.18 -4.37
CA HIS A 54 -4.98 2.21 -3.66
C HIS A 54 -6.22 2.56 -4.48
N LEU A 55 -7.39 2.30 -3.90
CA LEU A 55 -8.69 2.58 -4.50
C LEU A 55 -9.33 3.73 -3.72
N ARG A 56 -9.27 4.93 -4.29
CA ARG A 56 -9.83 6.14 -3.70
C ARG A 56 -11.12 6.53 -4.42
N SER A 57 -12.18 6.71 -3.64
CA SER A 57 -13.41 7.35 -4.11
C SER A 57 -13.52 8.73 -3.46
N PRO A 58 -13.03 9.79 -4.12
CA PRO A 58 -13.07 11.14 -3.55
C PRO A 58 -14.44 11.81 -3.68
N ALA A 59 -15.26 11.36 -4.64
CA ALA A 59 -16.54 11.97 -4.98
C ALA A 59 -17.70 11.05 -4.57
N GLY A 60 -18.07 11.09 -3.29
CA GLY A 60 -19.23 10.39 -2.74
C GLY A 60 -19.66 11.02 -1.42
N PRO A 61 -20.87 10.71 -0.91
CA PRO A 61 -21.34 11.19 0.39
C PRO A 61 -20.41 10.76 1.54
N THR A 62 -19.69 9.65 1.33
CA THR A 62 -18.62 9.18 2.21
C THR A 62 -17.36 8.95 1.37
N PRO A 63 -16.45 9.93 1.27
CA PRO A 63 -15.16 9.70 0.63
C PRO A 63 -14.40 8.61 1.38
N GLY A 64 -13.70 7.76 0.64
CA GLY A 64 -13.06 6.58 1.21
C GLY A 64 -11.80 6.15 0.47
N LEU A 65 -10.94 5.48 1.21
CA LEU A 65 -9.75 4.79 0.72
C LEU A 65 -9.89 3.30 1.03
N LEU A 66 -9.71 2.47 0.02
CA LEU A 66 -9.55 1.04 0.16
C LEU A 66 -8.16 0.66 -0.36
N VAL A 67 -7.35 0.08 0.52
CA VAL A 67 -6.05 -0.50 0.14
C VAL A 67 -6.23 -1.99 -0.03
N VAL A 68 -5.94 -2.49 -1.23
CA VAL A 68 -5.96 -3.91 -1.52
C VAL A 68 -4.51 -4.38 -1.63
N ARG A 69 -4.08 -5.21 -0.69
CA ARG A 69 -2.77 -5.86 -0.71
C ARG A 69 -2.93 -7.33 -1.07
N VAL A 70 -2.13 -7.78 -2.02
CA VAL A 70 -2.04 -9.17 -2.44
C VAL A 70 -0.59 -9.61 -2.31
N ASP A 71 -0.36 -10.71 -1.59
CA ASP A 71 0.97 -11.31 -1.53
C ASP A 71 1.19 -12.15 -2.79
N VAL A 72 2.30 -11.89 -3.49
CA VAL A 72 2.66 -12.50 -4.77
C VAL A 72 3.77 -13.53 -4.52
N PRO A 73 3.51 -14.82 -4.80
CA PRO A 73 4.54 -15.85 -4.74
C PRO A 73 5.71 -15.55 -5.69
N ALA A 74 6.92 -15.94 -5.29
CA ALA A 74 8.14 -15.69 -6.07
C ALA A 74 8.04 -16.20 -7.52
N GLU A 75 7.44 -17.38 -7.71
CA GLU A 75 7.23 -18.01 -9.01
C GLU A 75 6.22 -17.27 -9.90
N ARG A 76 5.42 -16.36 -9.32
CA ARG A 76 4.45 -15.53 -10.05
C ARG A 76 4.89 -14.09 -10.22
N LEU A 77 6.05 -13.71 -9.68
CA LEU A 77 6.53 -12.35 -9.73
C LEU A 77 6.64 -11.79 -11.17
N PRO A 78 7.22 -12.50 -12.15
CA PRO A 78 7.34 -11.97 -13.52
C PRO A 78 5.97 -11.71 -14.18
N GLU A 79 4.99 -12.58 -13.93
CA GLU A 79 3.63 -12.40 -14.45
C GLU A 79 2.92 -11.22 -13.78
N ALA A 80 3.14 -11.02 -12.47
CA ALA A 80 2.61 -9.87 -11.74
C ALA A 80 3.24 -8.55 -12.20
N GLU A 81 4.54 -8.52 -12.49
CA GLU A 81 5.24 -7.36 -13.06
C GLU A 81 4.65 -6.99 -14.43
N GLU A 82 4.56 -7.94 -15.36
CA GLU A 82 3.98 -7.69 -16.68
C GLU A 82 2.53 -7.20 -16.57
N TYR A 83 1.74 -7.82 -15.70
CA TYR A 83 0.35 -7.42 -15.49
C TYR A 83 0.24 -6.02 -14.88
N THR A 84 1.12 -5.67 -13.95
CA THR A 84 1.22 -4.34 -13.34
C THR A 84 1.44 -3.28 -14.40
N GLU A 85 2.47 -3.46 -15.22
CA GLU A 85 2.81 -2.52 -16.28
C GLU A 85 1.67 -2.38 -17.30
N ARG A 86 1.04 -3.50 -17.67
CA ARG A 86 -0.13 -3.47 -18.56
C ARG A 86 -1.30 -2.71 -17.96
N LEU A 87 -1.61 -2.88 -16.68
CA LEU A 87 -2.67 -2.13 -16.02
C LEU A 87 -2.37 -0.64 -15.98
N ARG A 88 -1.15 -0.28 -15.58
CA ARG A 88 -0.70 1.11 -15.49
C ARG A 88 -0.77 1.80 -16.84
N LEU A 89 -0.25 1.18 -17.90
CA LEU A 89 -0.27 1.73 -19.24
C LEU A 89 -1.68 1.84 -19.81
N HIS A 90 -2.49 0.78 -19.66
CA HIS A 90 -3.82 0.73 -20.26
C HIS A 90 -4.80 1.70 -19.59
N PHE A 91 -4.74 1.82 -18.27
CA PHE A 91 -5.67 2.65 -17.49
C PHE A 91 -5.05 3.95 -16.98
N ARG A 92 -3.79 4.24 -17.34
CA ARG A 92 -3.03 5.43 -16.92
C ARG A 92 -2.94 5.58 -15.39
N ILE A 93 -2.76 4.46 -14.69
CA ILE A 93 -2.59 4.44 -13.23
C ILE A 93 -1.13 4.80 -12.91
N PRO A 94 -0.87 5.80 -12.08
CA PRO A 94 0.50 6.16 -11.71
C PRO A 94 1.11 5.14 -10.73
N GLU A 95 2.44 5.06 -10.70
CA GLU A 95 3.17 4.29 -9.68
C GLU A 95 3.06 4.95 -8.31
N HIS A 96 3.28 6.26 -8.32
CA HIS A 96 3.32 7.12 -7.16
C HIS A 96 2.35 8.26 -7.44
N ARG A 97 1.44 8.47 -6.50
CA ARG A 97 0.66 9.68 -6.44
C ARG A 97 1.35 10.55 -5.41
N ASP A 98 1.78 11.74 -5.81
CA ASP A 98 2.22 12.75 -4.85
C ASP A 98 1.00 13.06 -3.96
N ASP A 99 1.08 12.70 -2.68
CA ASP A 99 0.03 13.05 -1.73
C ASP A 99 0.23 14.53 -1.38
N PRO A 100 -0.70 15.44 -1.72
CA PRO A 100 -0.56 16.84 -1.36
C PRO A 100 -0.53 17.06 0.17
N ALA A 101 -0.87 16.04 0.97
CA ALA A 101 -0.68 16.07 2.42
C ALA A 101 0.80 15.99 2.85
N GLU A 102 1.71 15.49 2.01
CA GLU A 102 3.14 15.42 2.31
C GLU A 102 3.85 16.78 2.18
N GLU A 103 3.26 17.75 1.48
CA GLU A 103 3.77 19.13 1.41
C GLU A 103 3.37 19.99 2.62
N ALA A 104 2.49 19.50 3.48
CA ALA A 104 2.23 20.16 4.75
C ALA A 104 3.54 20.10 5.58
N PRO A 105 4.11 21.24 6.01
CA PRO A 105 5.27 21.21 6.88
C PRO A 105 4.91 20.37 8.10
N ILE A 106 5.73 19.36 8.40
CA ILE A 106 5.54 18.46 9.54
C ILE A 106 5.33 19.33 10.79
N GLN A 107 4.07 19.48 11.20
CA GLN A 107 3.75 20.27 12.37
C GLN A 107 4.12 19.41 13.58
N ARG A 108 5.17 19.82 14.30
CA ARG A 108 5.53 19.16 15.56
C ARG A 108 4.29 19.12 16.45
N VAL A 109 3.97 17.92 16.95
CA VAL A 109 2.92 17.73 17.96
C VAL A 109 3.22 18.70 19.10
N PRO A 110 2.31 19.65 19.43
CA PRO A 110 2.55 20.58 20.50
C PRO A 110 2.54 19.80 21.83
N LEU A 111 3.70 19.70 22.47
CA LEU A 111 3.90 18.94 23.70
C LEU A 111 3.05 19.48 24.87
N ASP A 112 2.67 20.76 24.81
CA ASP A 112 2.00 21.48 25.90
C ASP A 112 0.50 21.69 25.65
N ALA A 113 -0.05 21.17 24.55
CA ALA A 113 -1.44 21.41 24.18
C ALA A 113 -2.38 20.40 24.85
N PRO A 114 -3.36 20.85 25.67
CA PRO A 114 -4.19 19.98 26.52
C PRO A 114 -5.10 19.03 25.74
N GLN A 115 -5.29 19.26 24.44
CA GLN A 115 -6.04 18.38 23.54
C GLN A 115 -5.24 17.17 23.02
N TRP A 116 -3.93 17.11 23.27
CA TRP A 116 -3.08 15.99 22.86
C TRP A 116 -2.80 15.08 24.05
N ILE A 117 -3.21 13.82 23.95
CA ILE A 117 -2.80 12.79 24.89
C ILE A 117 -1.38 12.38 24.49
N ALA A 118 -0.38 12.96 25.15
CA ALA A 118 0.96 12.41 25.15
C ALA A 118 0.89 11.06 25.88
N ALA A 119 0.71 9.97 25.13
CA ALA A 119 0.95 8.65 25.69
C ALA A 119 2.46 8.59 25.99
N PRO A 120 2.88 8.42 27.26
CA PRO A 120 4.30 8.26 27.55
C PRO A 120 4.80 7.07 26.74
N ALA A 121 5.91 7.27 26.02
CA ALA A 121 6.61 6.15 25.43
C ALA A 121 6.91 5.17 26.58
N GLY A 122 6.45 3.92 26.46
CA GLY A 122 6.82 2.90 27.44
C GLY A 122 8.34 2.70 27.41
N VAL A 123 8.90 2.21 28.52
CA VAL A 123 10.34 1.94 28.66
C VAL A 123 10.90 1.17 27.46
N ALA A 124 10.16 0.18 26.96
CA ALA A 124 10.55 -0.60 25.78
C ALA A 124 10.70 0.24 24.49
N SER A 125 9.84 1.25 24.31
CA SER A 125 9.92 2.17 23.16
C SER A 125 11.10 3.12 23.28
N GLU A 126 11.42 3.58 24.49
CA GLU A 126 12.58 4.43 24.76
C GLU A 126 13.90 3.67 24.55
N GLU A 127 13.97 2.42 25.01
CA GLU A 127 15.12 1.54 24.79
C GLU A 127 15.36 1.24 23.31
N LEU A 128 14.28 0.97 22.55
CA LEU A 128 14.35 0.77 21.10
C LEU A 128 14.82 2.05 20.38
N PHE A 129 14.29 3.21 20.77
CA PHE A 129 14.71 4.48 20.18
C PHE A 129 16.19 4.76 20.47
N ALA A 130 16.64 4.57 21.71
CA ALA A 130 18.04 4.75 22.08
C ALA A 130 18.97 3.79 21.31
N ALA A 131 18.56 2.53 21.15
CA ALA A 131 19.32 1.54 20.39
C ALA A 131 19.43 1.90 18.89
N VAL A 132 18.36 2.42 18.29
CA VAL A 132 18.37 2.89 16.90
C VAL A 132 19.29 4.10 16.74
N MET A 133 19.18 5.10 17.61
CA MET A 133 20.02 6.30 17.56
C MET A 133 21.51 5.97 17.76
N ALA A 134 21.83 5.10 18.70
CA ALA A 134 23.21 4.64 18.92
C ALA A 134 23.79 3.90 17.70
N ARG A 135 22.96 3.17 16.95
CA ARG A 135 23.38 2.50 15.72
C ARG A 135 23.64 3.51 14.59
N VAL A 136 22.82 4.55 14.47
CA VAL A 136 22.99 5.61 13.46
C VAL A 136 24.26 6.42 13.73
N ASP A 137 24.56 6.74 14.98
CA ASP A 137 25.76 7.49 15.35
C ASP A 137 27.05 6.64 15.23
N GLY A 138 26.91 5.31 15.31
CA GLY A 138 28.02 4.35 15.24
C GLY A 138 28.34 3.83 13.84
N ASP A 139 27.61 4.23 12.81
CA ASP A 139 27.81 3.80 11.42
C ASP A 139 28.53 4.92 10.64
N PRO A 140 29.88 4.94 10.59
CA PRO A 140 30.57 5.80 9.66
C PRO A 140 30.36 5.20 8.27
N GLY A 141 29.48 5.84 7.49
CA GLY A 141 29.09 5.38 6.15
C GLY A 141 30.24 5.00 5.21
#